data_AF-A0A961W147-F1
#
_entry.id   AF-A0A961W147-F1
#
_cell.length_a   1.000
_cell.length_b   1.000
_cell.length_c   1.000
_cell.angle_alpha   90.00
_cell.angle_beta   90.00
_cell.angle_gamma   90.00
#
_symmetry.space_group_name_H-M   'P 1'
#
loop_
_entity.id
_entity.type
_entity.pdbx_description
1 polymer ?
#
loop_
_entity_poly.entity_id
_entity_poly.type
_entity_poly.pdbx_seq_one_letter_code
_entity_poly.pdbx_strand_id
1 'polypeptide(L)'
;MDDTNFDELEELELPDGVHDAETALEVLRAWIADGGLHVIFNPETFTHDVSEWGRLLGDIAQHIAHAVELDGQMGRDDALAAMTEAFHRGVDSTDSSKMSGRIKGRVEH
;
A
#
# COMPACT_ATOMS: atom_id res chain seq x y z
N MET A 1 23.89 -24.29 -2.10
CA MET A 1 24.13 -22.83 -2.12
C MET A 1 23.82 -22.42 -3.55
N ASP A 2 22.65 -21.92 -3.91
CA ASP A 2 21.54 -21.34 -3.16
C ASP A 2 20.26 -21.80 -3.89
N ASP A 3 19.37 -22.51 -3.21
CA ASP A 3 18.06 -22.90 -3.75
C ASP A 3 17.10 -21.75 -3.45
N THR A 4 17.22 -20.63 -4.16
CA THR A 4 16.22 -19.57 -4.07
C THR A 4 14.96 -20.04 -4.79
N ASN A 5 14.07 -20.64 -4.03
CA ASN A 5 12.78 -21.13 -4.50
C ASN A 5 11.88 -19.91 -4.78
N PHE A 6 11.61 -19.60 -6.05
CA PHE A 6 10.69 -18.52 -6.47
C PHE A 6 9.20 -18.84 -6.19
N ASP A 7 8.91 -19.93 -5.48
CA ASP A 7 7.56 -20.39 -5.12
C ASP A 7 7.11 -19.92 -3.72
N GLU A 8 7.92 -19.14 -2.99
CA GLU A 8 7.60 -18.67 -1.64
C GLU A 8 7.03 -17.23 -1.63
N LEU A 9 5.89 -17.06 -0.95
CA LEU A 9 5.30 -15.75 -0.68
C LEU A 9 6.20 -14.97 0.30
N GLU A 10 6.72 -13.81 -0.13
CA GLU A 10 7.45 -12.89 0.76
C GLU A 10 6.48 -11.93 1.48
N GLU A 11 6.11 -12.28 2.71
CA GLU A 11 5.33 -11.41 3.60
C GLU A 11 6.23 -10.44 4.39
N LEU A 12 5.77 -9.20 4.55
CA LEU A 12 6.45 -8.21 5.39
C LEU A 12 6.23 -8.50 6.87
N GLU A 13 7.24 -8.19 7.69
CA GLU A 13 7.11 -8.25 9.14
C GLU A 13 6.08 -7.23 9.66
N LEU A 14 5.51 -7.52 10.83
CA LEU A 14 4.64 -6.56 11.51
C LEU A 14 5.47 -5.34 11.95
N PRO A 15 4.94 -4.11 11.79
CA PRO A 15 5.61 -2.93 12.32
C PRO A 15 5.78 -3.02 13.84
N ASP A 16 6.89 -2.52 14.38
CA ASP A 16 7.19 -2.56 15.83
C ASP A 16 6.02 -2.07 16.70
N GLY A 17 5.38 -0.96 16.30
CA GLY A 17 4.25 -0.39 17.03
C GLY A 17 2.99 -1.27 17.10
N VAL A 18 2.90 -2.31 16.26
CA VAL A 18 1.81 -3.31 16.31
C VAL A 18 2.06 -4.34 17.41
N HIS A 19 3.31 -4.71 17.66
CA HIS A 19 3.66 -5.69 18.69
C HIS A 19 3.33 -5.19 20.10
N ASP A 20 3.52 -3.89 20.33
CA ASP A 20 3.32 -3.25 21.64
C ASP A 20 1.89 -2.73 21.87
N ALA A 21 1.01 -2.85 20.87
CA ALA A 21 -0.33 -2.28 20.95
C ALA A 21 -1.29 -3.17 21.78
N GLU A 22 -2.07 -2.56 22.68
CA GLU A 22 -3.17 -3.25 23.38
C GLU A 22 -4.24 -3.77 22.39
N THR A 23 -4.44 -3.04 21.30
CA THR A 23 -5.30 -3.43 20.18
C THR A 23 -4.66 -3.02 18.86
N ALA A 24 -4.68 -3.91 17.88
CA ALA A 24 -4.23 -3.63 16.52
C ALA A 24 -5.25 -4.17 15.49
N LEU A 25 -5.39 -3.48 14.36
CA LEU A 25 -6.24 -3.86 13.25
C LEU A 25 -5.48 -3.68 11.94
N GLU A 26 -5.36 -4.75 11.15
CA GLU A 26 -4.87 -4.65 9.77
C GLU A 26 -5.94 -4.01 8.88
N VAL A 27 -5.58 -2.89 8.25
CA VAL A 27 -6.49 -2.07 7.44
C VAL A 27 -6.44 -2.47 5.96
N LEU A 28 -5.24 -2.68 5.42
CA LEU A 28 -4.98 -2.95 4.01
C LEU A 28 -3.72 -3.81 3.89
N ARG A 29 -3.72 -4.70 2.89
CA ARG A 29 -2.55 -5.47 2.47
C ARG A 29 -2.44 -5.44 0.95
N ALA A 30 -1.23 -5.18 0.47
CA ALA A 30 -0.92 -5.06 -0.95
C ALA A 30 0.19 -6.05 -1.33
N TRP A 31 0.08 -6.62 -2.53
CA TRP A 31 1.03 -7.57 -3.08
C TRP A 31 1.32 -7.26 -4.54
N ILE A 32 2.56 -7.47 -4.97
CA ILE A 32 2.91 -7.54 -6.39
C ILE A 32 3.03 -9.01 -6.75
N ALA A 33 2.14 -9.48 -7.64
CA ALA A 33 2.16 -10.85 -8.15
C ALA A 33 1.85 -10.84 -9.65
N ASP A 34 2.65 -11.56 -10.44
CA ASP A 34 2.58 -11.60 -11.91
C ASP A 34 2.56 -10.22 -12.57
N GLY A 35 3.31 -9.27 -12.00
CA GLY A 35 3.40 -7.88 -12.50
C GLY A 35 2.15 -7.03 -12.24
N GLY A 36 1.16 -7.54 -11.50
CA GLY A 36 -0.04 -6.83 -11.09
C GLY A 36 -0.04 -6.49 -9.59
N LEU A 37 -0.72 -5.41 -9.24
CA LEU A 37 -1.02 -5.04 -7.85
C LEU A 37 -2.31 -5.74 -7.40
N HIS A 38 -2.21 -6.53 -6.33
CA HIS A 38 -3.34 -7.21 -5.70
C HIS A 38 -3.56 -6.62 -4.31
N VAL A 39 -4.77 -6.15 -4.02
CA VAL A 39 -5.09 -5.49 -2.74
C VAL A 39 -6.27 -6.15 -2.06
N ILE A 40 -6.15 -6.35 -0.75
CA ILE A 40 -7.28 -6.60 0.14
C ILE A 40 -7.33 -5.53 1.21
N PHE A 41 -8.52 -5.09 1.58
CA PHE A 41 -8.70 -4.12 2.66
C PHE A 41 -9.94 -4.43 3.51
N ASN A 42 -9.95 -3.88 4.73
CA ASN A 42 -11.07 -3.95 5.65
C ASN A 42 -12.00 -2.74 5.43
N PRO A 43 -13.19 -2.93 4.81
CA PRO A 43 -14.09 -1.82 4.50
C PRO A 43 -14.69 -1.16 5.75
N GLU A 44 -14.67 -1.86 6.89
CA GLU A 44 -15.27 -1.37 8.14
C GLU A 44 -14.37 -0.36 8.88
N THR A 45 -13.14 -0.15 8.43
CA THR A 45 -12.14 0.68 9.12
C THR A 45 -12.54 2.16 9.23
N PHE A 46 -12.94 2.77 8.11
CA PHE A 46 -13.26 4.20 8.04
C PHE A 46 -14.68 4.44 7.53
N THR A 47 -15.65 3.70 8.06
CA THR A 47 -17.06 3.77 7.63
C THR A 47 -17.73 5.12 7.91
N HIS A 48 -17.17 5.90 8.83
CA HIS A 48 -17.72 7.18 9.26
C HIS A 48 -17.26 8.37 8.39
N ASP A 49 -16.10 8.26 7.72
CA ASP A 49 -15.55 9.32 6.89
C ASP A 49 -14.63 8.75 5.80
N VAL A 50 -15.00 8.93 4.53
CA VAL A 50 -14.21 8.46 3.39
C VAL A 50 -12.88 9.21 3.24
N SER A 51 -12.77 10.44 3.75
CA SER A 51 -11.56 11.24 3.66
C SER A 51 -10.40 10.66 4.47
N GLU A 52 -10.70 9.82 5.48
CA GLU A 52 -9.68 9.09 6.25
C GLU A 52 -8.91 8.09 5.37
N TRP A 53 -9.50 7.55 4.29
CA TRP A 53 -8.74 6.80 3.29
C TRP A 53 -7.73 7.68 2.56
N GLY A 54 -8.12 8.93 2.24
CA GLY A 54 -7.21 9.92 1.64
C GLY A 54 -6.06 10.27 2.59
N ARG A 55 -6.35 10.40 3.88
CA ARG A 55 -5.33 10.60 4.92
C ARG A 55 -4.37 9.42 5.01
N LEU A 56 -4.87 8.18 5.04
CA LEU A 56 -4.04 6.97 5.03
C LEU A 56 -3.08 6.96 3.83
N LEU A 57 -3.57 7.27 2.63
CA LEU A 57 -2.73 7.35 1.43
C LEU A 57 -1.64 8.42 1.55
N GLY A 58 -1.98 9.57 2.14
CA GLY A 58 -1.02 10.64 2.43
C GLY A 58 0.08 10.20 3.40
N ASP A 59 -0.29 9.53 4.50
CA ASP A 59 0.67 9.03 5.50
C ASP A 59 1.62 7.98 4.89
N ILE A 60 1.09 7.07 4.05
CA ILE A 60 1.90 6.10 3.30
C ILE A 60 2.89 6.81 2.36
N ALA A 61 2.43 7.80 1.59
CA ALA A 61 3.29 8.55 0.67
C ALA A 61 4.43 9.28 1.42
N GLN A 62 4.15 9.90 2.57
CA GLN A 62 5.17 10.51 3.42
C GLN A 62 6.21 9.49 3.89
N HIS A 63 5.75 8.31 4.33
CA HIS A 63 6.64 7.26 4.81
C HIS A 63 7.57 6.74 3.71
N ILE A 64 7.03 6.49 2.51
CA ILE A 64 7.82 6.06 1.34
C ILE A 64 8.83 7.14 0.95
N ALA A 65 8.43 8.41 0.89
CA ALA A 65 9.33 9.50 0.51
C ALA A 65 10.51 9.65 1.48
N HIS A 66 10.26 9.46 2.78
CA HIS A 66 11.31 9.47 3.78
C HIS A 66 12.28 8.28 3.60
N ALA A 67 11.76 7.08 3.33
CA ALA A 67 12.61 5.91 3.05
C ALA A 67 13.48 6.11 1.79
N VAL A 68 12.90 6.64 0.71
CA VAL A 68 13.60 6.96 -0.54
C VAL A 68 14.75 7.95 -0.32
N GLU A 69 14.56 8.95 0.54
CA GLU A 69 15.60 9.91 0.93
C GLU A 69 16.70 9.25 1.78
N LEU A 70 16.33 8.43 2.75
CA LEU A 70 17.29 7.69 3.59
C LEU A 70 18.18 6.73 2.78
N ASP A 71 17.61 6.13 1.74
CA ASP A 71 18.33 5.26 0.80
C ASP A 71 19.21 6.05 -0.20
N GLY A 72 19.13 7.38 -0.19
CA GLY A 72 19.93 8.26 -1.04
C GLY A 72 19.50 8.27 -2.51
N GLN A 73 18.29 7.80 -2.83
CA GLN A 73 17.80 7.73 -4.21
C GLN A 73 17.43 9.12 -4.76
N MET A 74 16.74 9.94 -3.95
CA MET A 74 16.40 11.34 -4.25
C MET A 74 15.95 12.08 -2.98
N GLY A 75 15.83 13.41 -3.03
CA GLY A 75 15.32 14.19 -1.90
C GLY A 75 13.85 13.90 -1.60
N ARG A 76 13.43 13.99 -0.33
CA ARG A 76 12.07 13.66 0.10
C ARG A 76 10.99 14.45 -0.64
N ASP A 77 11.22 15.75 -0.86
CA ASP A 77 10.25 16.61 -1.55
C ASP A 77 10.12 16.24 -3.03
N ASP A 78 11.22 15.86 -3.69
CA ASP A 78 11.21 15.38 -5.08
C ASP A 78 10.47 14.03 -5.18
N ALA A 79 10.69 13.12 -4.21
CA ALA A 79 9.99 11.85 -4.13
C ALA A 79 8.47 12.04 -3.97
N LEU A 80 8.05 12.93 -3.06
CA LEU A 80 6.64 13.27 -2.86
C LEU A 80 6.01 13.89 -4.11
N ALA A 81 6.72 14.81 -4.77
CA ALA A 81 6.24 15.43 -6.00
C ALA A 81 6.03 14.39 -7.10
N ALA A 82 7.01 13.50 -7.30
CA ALA A 82 6.93 12.42 -8.29
C ALA A 82 5.78 11.45 -7.99
N MET A 83 5.61 11.03 -6.73
CA MET A 83 4.50 10.16 -6.33
C MET A 83 3.13 10.83 -6.48
N THR A 84 3.02 12.11 -6.13
CA THR A 84 1.77 12.87 -6.28
C THR A 84 1.38 13.02 -7.73
N GLU A 85 2.33 13.32 -8.61
CA GLU A 85 2.10 13.40 -10.06
C GLU A 85 1.64 12.04 -10.61
N ALA A 86 2.30 10.95 -10.20
CA ALA A 86 1.93 9.60 -10.60
C ALA A 86 0.55 9.19 -10.09
N PHE A 87 0.21 9.53 -8.85
CA PHE A 87 -1.10 9.28 -8.26
C PHE A 87 -2.22 9.98 -9.02
N HIS A 88 -2.08 11.27 -9.33
CA HIS A 88 -3.09 12.00 -10.10
C HIS A 88 -3.29 11.39 -11.50
N ARG A 89 -2.21 11.04 -12.20
CA ARG A 89 -2.31 10.32 -13.49
C ARG A 89 -3.05 8.99 -13.36
N GLY A 90 -2.82 8.26 -12.26
CA GLY A 90 -3.47 6.99 -11.98
C GLY A 90 -4.97 7.14 -11.70
N VAL A 91 -5.36 8.15 -10.91
CA VAL A 91 -6.76 8.43 -10.57
C VAL A 91 -7.55 8.94 -11.78
N ASP A 92 -6.92 9.75 -12.64
CA ASP A 92 -7.55 10.28 -13.86
C ASP A 92 -7.68 9.21 -14.97
N SER A 93 -6.94 8.11 -14.85
CA SER A 93 -7.01 6.99 -15.79
C SER A 93 -8.30 6.19 -15.59
N THR A 94 -9.09 6.05 -16.66
CA THR A 94 -10.32 5.23 -16.66
C THR A 94 -10.06 3.73 -16.85
N ASP A 95 -8.79 3.33 -16.96
CA ASP A 95 -8.39 1.95 -17.24
C ASP A 95 -8.37 1.11 -15.96
N SER A 96 -9.51 0.52 -15.60
CA SER A 96 -9.68 -0.35 -14.43
C SER A 96 -9.10 -1.75 -14.63
N SER A 97 -8.61 -2.09 -15.83
CA SER A 97 -8.24 -3.45 -16.24
C SER A 97 -7.01 -4.04 -15.53
N LYS A 98 -6.27 -3.23 -14.76
CA LYS A 98 -5.02 -3.63 -14.08
C LYS A 98 -5.13 -3.74 -12.56
N MET A 99 -6.29 -3.44 -11.97
CA MET A 99 -6.49 -3.56 -10.53
C MET A 99 -7.35 -4.79 -10.23
N SER A 100 -6.77 -5.79 -9.58
CA SER A 100 -7.53 -6.89 -8.97
C SER A 100 -7.56 -6.66 -7.46
N GLY A 101 -8.76 -6.67 -6.88
CA GLY A 101 -8.93 -6.43 -5.45
C GLY A 101 -10.09 -7.22 -4.86
N ARG A 102 -9.99 -7.55 -3.58
CA ARG A 102 -11.09 -8.18 -2.83
C ARG A 102 -11.45 -7.32 -1.62
N ILE A 103 -12.74 -7.27 -1.30
CA ILE A 103 -13.23 -6.68 -0.04
C ILE A 103 -13.34 -7.81 0.97
N LYS A 104 -12.77 -7.64 2.17
CA LYS A 104 -12.90 -8.64 3.23
C LYS A 104 -14.38 -8.92 3.54
N GLY A 105 -14.85 -10.14 3.26
CA GLY A 105 -16.24 -10.57 3.50
C GLY A 105 -17.24 -10.32 2.35
N ARG A 106 -16.82 -9.78 1.19
CA ARG A 106 -17.64 -9.66 -0.02
C ARG A 106 -16.85 -10.14 -1.24
N VAL A 107 -17.48 -10.96 -2.09
CA VAL A 107 -16.83 -11.53 -3.28
C VAL A 107 -16.87 -10.51 -4.43
N GLU A 108 -15.68 -10.02 -4.78
CA GLU A 108 -15.20 -9.37 -6.03
C GLU A 108 -15.82 -8.04 -6.52
N HIS A 109 -14.93 -7.19 -7.08
CA HIS A 109 -15.19 -6.05 -7.96
C HIS A 109 -14.37 -6.22 -9.24
#